data_AF-A0A7S4I1F6-F1
#
_entry.id   AF-A0A7S4I1F6-F1
#
_cell.length_a   1.000
_cell.length_b   1.000
_cell.length_c   1.000
_cell.angle_alpha   90.00
_cell.angle_beta   90.00
_cell.angle_gamma   90.00
#
_symmetry.space_group_name_H-M   'P 1'
#
loop_
_entity.id
_entity.type
_entity.pdbx_description
1 polymer ?
#
loop_
_entity_poly.entity_id
_entity_poly.type
_entity_poly.pdbx_seq_one_letter_code
_entity_poly.pdbx_strand_id
1 'polypeptide(L)'
;WMADHASSSVSTARIVSRCVLHTASVERMQVEDVKKIAAALMQSISRWGTLLKKYHVCANAAEQNERQANCLFEVQGYCMAANWPQGLCKMVFYKLYDDDIVFEDAFNIWREDTTETPGKMKALVQVNEFLQWLETAQEDEDGDED
;
A
#
# COMPACT_ATOMS: atom_id res chain seq x y z
N TRP A 1 -9.52 13.55 -27.11
CA TRP A 1 -8.36 12.70 -27.48
C TRP A 1 -7.14 12.87 -26.56
N MET A 2 -7.04 13.93 -25.74
CA MET A 2 -5.93 14.09 -24.76
C MET A 2 -6.29 13.73 -23.30
N ALA A 3 -7.57 13.50 -22.97
CA ALA A 3 -7.99 13.17 -21.61
C ALA A 3 -7.87 11.66 -21.27
N ASP A 4 -7.84 10.79 -22.28
CA ASP A 4 -7.90 9.34 -22.10
C ASP A 4 -6.52 8.70 -21.94
N HIS A 5 -5.49 9.26 -22.57
CA HIS A 5 -4.11 8.73 -22.52
C HIS A 5 -3.34 9.17 -21.27
N ALA A 6 -3.87 10.12 -20.49
CA ALA A 6 -3.27 10.54 -19.23
C ALA A 6 -3.65 9.62 -18.06
N SER A 7 -4.68 8.78 -18.20
CA SER A 7 -5.34 8.13 -17.05
C SER A 7 -4.86 6.72 -16.70
N SER A 8 -3.79 6.22 -17.32
CA SER A 8 -3.37 4.83 -17.09
C SER A 8 -1.85 4.62 -17.11
N SER A 9 -1.06 5.56 -16.63
CA SER A 9 0.38 5.31 -16.42
C SER A 9 0.66 4.89 -14.98
N VAL A 10 1.63 3.99 -14.79
CA VAL A 10 2.17 3.60 -13.46
C VAL A 10 2.53 4.85 -12.64
N SER A 11 3.04 5.90 -13.29
CA SER A 11 3.34 7.19 -12.66
C SER A 11 2.10 7.87 -12.05
N THR A 12 0.94 7.79 -12.71
CA THR A 12 -0.30 8.40 -12.21
C THR A 12 -0.83 7.67 -10.99
N ALA A 13 -0.85 6.32 -11.02
CA ALA A 13 -1.22 5.51 -9.86
C ALA A 13 -0.31 5.82 -8.66
N ARG A 14 1.00 5.90 -8.90
CA ARG A 14 1.99 6.26 -7.88
C ARG A 14 1.77 7.66 -7.29
N ILE A 15 1.43 8.65 -8.11
CA ILE A 15 1.11 10.01 -7.65
C ILE A 15 -0.16 10.00 -6.80
N VAL A 16 -1.22 9.30 -7.22
CA VAL A 16 -2.47 9.23 -6.45
C VAL A 16 -2.23 8.55 -5.11
N SER A 17 -1.52 7.43 -5.07
CA SER A 17 -1.13 6.75 -3.82
C SER A 17 -0.39 7.69 -2.88
N ARG A 18 0.62 8.40 -3.39
CA ARG A 18 1.36 9.40 -2.60
C ARG A 18 0.46 10.53 -2.10
N CYS A 19 -0.43 11.05 -2.94
CA CYS A 19 -1.36 12.11 -2.57
C CYS A 19 -2.31 11.64 -1.46
N VAL A 20 -2.87 10.44 -1.54
CA VAL A 20 -3.74 9.90 -0.49
C VAL A 20 -2.98 9.79 0.83
N LEU A 21 -1.76 9.25 0.81
CA LEU A 21 -0.92 9.13 2.00
C LEU A 21 -0.54 10.50 2.58
N HIS A 22 -0.23 11.48 1.73
CA HIS A 22 0.16 12.82 2.16
C HIS A 22 -1.00 13.78 2.47
N THR A 23 -2.24 13.50 2.03
CA THR A 23 -3.41 14.27 2.49
C THR A 23 -3.65 14.10 4.00
N ALA A 24 -3.17 13.00 4.58
CA ALA A 24 -3.08 12.81 6.03
C ALA A 24 -1.96 13.64 6.70
N SER A 25 -1.11 14.34 5.93
CA SER A 25 0.12 15.01 6.41
C SER A 25 0.14 16.52 6.22
N VAL A 26 -1.00 17.19 6.18
CA VAL A 26 -1.04 18.66 6.01
C VAL A 26 -0.43 19.42 7.21
N GLU A 27 -0.13 18.77 8.33
CA GLU A 27 0.55 19.41 9.45
C GLU A 27 2.00 18.91 9.57
N ARG A 28 2.92 19.85 9.36
CA ARG A 28 4.38 19.69 9.48
C ARG A 28 4.71 18.86 10.71
N MET A 29 5.47 17.79 10.49
CA MET A 29 5.98 16.86 11.50
C MET A 29 6.50 17.57 12.75
N GLN A 30 5.66 17.66 13.76
CA GLN A 30 6.07 17.55 15.16
C GLN A 30 5.54 16.20 15.63
N VAL A 31 6.46 15.24 15.70
CA VAL A 31 6.19 13.82 15.93
C VAL A 31 5.89 13.61 17.40
N GLU A 32 4.62 13.69 17.80
CA GLU A 32 4.23 13.32 19.18
C GLU A 32 3.09 12.32 19.26
N ASP A 33 2.26 12.15 18.22
CA ASP A 33 1.09 11.27 18.32
C ASP A 33 0.90 10.33 17.11
N VAL A 34 1.51 9.14 17.22
CA VAL A 34 1.39 8.05 16.25
C VAL A 34 -0.09 7.67 16.01
N LYS A 35 -0.95 7.78 17.03
CA LYS A 35 -2.37 7.42 16.89
C LYS A 35 -3.11 8.40 16.00
N LYS A 36 -2.79 9.70 16.09
CA LYS A 36 -3.36 10.71 15.19
C LYS A 36 -2.92 10.49 13.75
N ILE A 37 -1.64 10.18 13.52
CA ILE A 37 -1.11 9.86 12.18
C ILE A 37 -1.84 8.65 11.60
N ALA A 38 -1.95 7.56 12.38
CA ALA A 38 -2.66 6.36 11.97
C ALA A 38 -4.13 6.67 11.65
N ALA A 39 -4.85 7.38 12.52
CA ALA A 39 -6.25 7.73 12.30
C ALA A 39 -6.46 8.58 11.03
N ALA A 40 -5.62 9.58 10.80
CA ALA A 40 -5.68 10.42 9.61
C ALA A 40 -5.42 9.61 8.34
N LEU A 41 -4.45 8.68 8.36
CA LEU A 41 -4.19 7.76 7.25
C LEU A 41 -5.37 6.82 6.99
N MET A 42 -5.93 6.19 8.03
CA MET A 42 -7.09 5.30 7.88
C MET A 42 -8.30 6.04 7.32
N GLN A 43 -8.54 7.27 7.79
CA GLN A 43 -9.61 8.11 7.26
C GLN A 43 -9.36 8.47 5.78
N SER A 44 -8.11 8.75 5.42
CA SER A 44 -7.73 9.11 4.05
C SER A 44 -7.87 7.91 3.10
N ILE A 45 -7.42 6.73 3.51
CA ILE A 45 -7.59 5.47 2.75
C ILE A 45 -9.08 5.15 2.59
N SER A 46 -9.86 5.22 3.67
CA SER A 46 -11.31 4.96 3.62
C SER A 46 -12.04 5.96 2.72
N ARG A 47 -11.64 7.24 2.75
CA ARG A 47 -12.24 8.30 1.93
C ARG A 47 -11.90 8.17 0.44
N TRP A 48 -10.67 7.77 0.12
CA TRP A 48 -10.14 7.76 -1.25
C TRP A 48 -9.94 6.37 -1.83
N GLY A 49 -10.34 5.31 -1.11
CA GLY A 49 -10.12 3.91 -1.49
C GLY A 49 -10.68 3.58 -2.87
N THR A 50 -11.90 4.03 -3.19
CA THR A 50 -12.49 3.85 -4.53
C THR A 50 -11.67 4.52 -5.63
N LEU A 51 -11.03 5.66 -5.34
CA LEU A 51 -10.16 6.33 -6.27
C LEU A 51 -8.87 5.53 -6.48
N LEU A 52 -8.26 5.02 -5.40
CA LEU A 52 -7.08 4.15 -5.48
C LEU A 52 -7.38 2.91 -6.34
N LYS A 53 -8.47 2.19 -6.05
CA LYS A 53 -8.92 1.05 -6.85
C LYS A 53 -9.05 1.40 -8.33
N LYS A 54 -9.69 2.52 -8.66
CA LYS A 54 -9.86 2.97 -10.04
C LYS A 54 -8.52 3.17 -10.78
N TYR A 55 -7.48 3.65 -10.10
CA TYR A 55 -6.17 3.87 -10.71
C TYR A 55 -5.28 2.62 -10.72
N HIS A 56 -5.59 1.62 -9.87
CA HIS A 56 -4.96 0.30 -9.93
C HIS A 56 -5.43 -0.51 -11.14
N VAL A 57 -6.70 -0.38 -11.54
CA VAL A 57 -7.26 -1.12 -12.68
C VAL A 57 -6.50 -0.80 -13.99
N CYS A 58 -6.07 -1.86 -14.67
CA CYS A 58 -5.61 -1.79 -16.05
C CYS A 58 -5.90 -3.10 -16.80
N ALA A 59 -5.74 -3.09 -18.12
CA ALA A 59 -6.11 -4.24 -18.97
C ALA A 59 -5.25 -5.50 -18.73
N ASN A 60 -4.06 -5.34 -18.16
CA ASN A 60 -3.13 -6.42 -17.86
C ASN A 60 -3.09 -6.65 -16.33
N ALA A 61 -3.33 -7.89 -15.91
CA ALA A 61 -3.27 -8.29 -14.50
C ALA A 61 -1.88 -8.09 -13.88
N ALA A 62 -0.80 -8.41 -14.60
CA ALA A 62 0.56 -8.21 -14.08
C ALA A 62 0.86 -6.73 -13.83
N GLU A 63 0.48 -5.86 -14.77
CA GLU A 63 0.62 -4.40 -14.62
C GLU A 63 -0.27 -3.86 -13.47
N GLN A 64 -1.45 -4.46 -13.27
CA GLN A 64 -2.35 -4.08 -12.17
C GLN A 64 -1.71 -4.42 -10.83
N ASN A 65 -1.11 -5.62 -10.71
CA ASN A 65 -0.40 -6.05 -9.51
C ASN A 65 0.84 -5.18 -9.25
N GLU A 66 1.58 -4.78 -10.29
CA GLU A 66 2.68 -3.82 -10.17
C GLU A 66 2.21 -2.44 -9.67
N ARG A 67 1.06 -1.93 -10.13
CA ARG A 67 0.50 -0.65 -9.64
C ARG A 67 0.12 -0.71 -8.17
N GLN A 68 -0.46 -1.83 -7.75
CA GLN A 68 -0.78 -2.09 -6.35
C GLN A 68 0.51 -2.22 -5.50
N ALA A 69 1.53 -2.92 -5.99
CA ALA A 69 2.83 -3.02 -5.32
C ALA A 69 3.51 -1.64 -5.19
N ASN A 70 3.38 -0.79 -6.21
CA ASN A 70 3.82 0.61 -6.13
C ASN A 70 3.10 1.40 -5.01
N CYS A 71 1.84 1.08 -4.69
CA CYS A 71 1.15 1.64 -3.52
C CYS A 71 1.88 1.25 -2.22
N LEU A 72 2.31 -0.01 -2.08
CA LEU A 72 3.05 -0.50 -0.92
C LEU A 72 4.43 0.17 -0.77
N PHE A 73 5.11 0.44 -1.88
CA PHE A 73 6.36 1.23 -1.86
C PHE A 73 6.13 2.68 -1.40
N GLU A 74 4.99 3.29 -1.75
CA GLU A 74 4.65 4.63 -1.25
C GLU A 74 4.34 4.60 0.25
N VAL A 75 3.70 3.54 0.77
CA VAL A 75 3.52 3.34 2.22
C VAL A 75 4.86 3.20 2.94
N GLN A 76 5.79 2.40 2.40
CA GLN A 76 7.15 2.28 2.92
C GLN A 76 7.85 3.66 2.99
N GLY A 77 7.78 4.43 1.90
CA GLY A 77 8.34 5.78 1.83
C GLY A 77 7.71 6.73 2.86
N TYR A 78 6.38 6.65 3.03
CA TYR A 78 5.65 7.42 4.03
C TYR A 78 6.10 7.08 5.45
N CYS A 79 6.16 5.79 5.81
CA CYS A 79 6.60 5.35 7.13
C CYS A 79 8.05 5.76 7.39
N MET A 80 8.92 5.70 6.39
CA MET A 80 10.30 6.19 6.50
C MET A 80 10.34 7.70 6.77
N ALA A 81 9.58 8.50 6.02
CA ALA A 81 9.48 9.94 6.22
C ALA A 81 8.93 10.27 7.61
N ALA A 82 7.97 9.49 8.12
CA ALA A 82 7.40 9.62 9.46
C ALA A 82 8.31 9.08 10.59
N ASN A 83 9.56 8.69 10.30
CA ASN A 83 10.52 8.10 11.24
C ASN A 83 10.06 6.75 11.87
N TRP A 84 9.42 5.91 11.07
CA TRP A 84 8.98 4.55 11.43
C TRP A 84 8.15 4.44 12.72
N PRO A 85 6.98 5.10 12.79
CA PRO A 85 6.09 4.92 13.93
C PRO A 85 5.74 3.44 14.12
N GLN A 86 5.81 2.96 15.37
CA GLN A 86 5.63 1.53 15.67
C GLN A 86 4.25 1.05 15.20
N GLY A 87 4.24 -0.03 14.41
CA GLY A 87 3.01 -0.67 13.93
C GLY A 87 2.30 0.05 12.78
N LEU A 88 2.71 1.27 12.40
CA LEU A 88 2.00 2.04 11.37
C LEU A 88 2.01 1.36 10.01
N CYS A 89 3.16 0.85 9.58
CA CYS A 89 3.29 0.16 8.28
C CYS A 89 2.34 -1.05 8.21
N LYS A 90 2.37 -1.88 9.26
CA LYS A 90 1.49 -3.06 9.38
C LYS A 90 0.01 -2.68 9.36
N MET A 91 -0.40 -1.68 10.14
CA MET A 91 -1.80 -1.23 10.16
C MET A 91 -2.27 -0.76 8.77
N VAL A 92 -1.43 -0.04 8.03
CA VAL A 92 -1.79 0.44 6.69
C VAL A 92 -1.86 -0.73 5.70
N PHE A 93 -0.95 -1.70 5.77
CA PHE A 93 -0.99 -2.90 4.92
C PHE A 93 -2.27 -3.71 5.14
N TYR A 94 -2.64 -3.98 6.40
CA TYR A 94 -3.91 -4.62 6.73
C TYR A 94 -5.09 -3.85 6.17
N LYS A 95 -5.12 -2.52 6.32
CA LYS A 95 -6.24 -1.71 5.81
C LYS A 95 -6.37 -1.78 4.29
N LEU A 96 -5.26 -1.77 3.57
CA LEU A 96 -5.26 -1.85 2.10
C LEU A 96 -5.74 -3.22 1.60
N TYR A 97 -5.41 -4.29 2.34
CA TYR A 97 -5.91 -5.64 2.08
C TYR A 97 -7.41 -5.77 2.41
N ASP A 98 -7.82 -5.41 3.64
CA ASP A 98 -9.21 -5.49 4.13
C ASP A 98 -10.21 -4.67 3.30
N ASP A 99 -9.74 -3.56 2.71
CA ASP A 99 -10.56 -2.74 1.81
C ASP A 99 -10.57 -3.23 0.36
N ASP A 100 -9.96 -4.35 0.00
CA ASP A 100 -9.75 -4.82 -1.39
C ASP A 100 -9.08 -3.77 -2.29
N ILE A 101 -8.11 -3.01 -1.76
CA ILE A 101 -7.35 -2.00 -2.53
C ILE A 101 -6.08 -2.61 -3.11
N VAL A 102 -5.44 -3.51 -2.36
CA VAL A 102 -4.23 -4.24 -2.72
C VAL A 102 -4.46 -5.72 -2.43
N PHE A 103 -4.21 -6.56 -3.42
CA PHE A 103 -4.35 -8.01 -3.32
C PHE A 103 -3.00 -8.69 -3.08
N GLU A 104 -3.05 -9.98 -2.74
CA GLU A 104 -1.91 -10.79 -2.34
C GLU A 104 -0.73 -10.75 -3.32
N ASP A 105 -0.98 -10.93 -4.63
CA ASP A 105 0.06 -10.86 -5.66
C ASP A 105 0.92 -9.60 -5.56
N ALA A 106 0.32 -8.46 -5.22
CA ALA A 106 1.03 -7.20 -5.09
C ALA A 106 1.88 -7.14 -3.82
N PHE A 107 1.45 -7.77 -2.72
CA PHE A 107 2.28 -7.96 -1.53
C PHE A 107 3.48 -8.86 -1.81
N ASN A 108 3.29 -9.93 -2.60
CA ASN A 108 4.36 -10.83 -3.02
C ASN A 108 5.35 -10.14 -3.95
N ILE A 109 4.88 -9.43 -4.99
CA ILE A 109 5.73 -8.59 -5.85
C ILE A 109 6.54 -7.59 -5.03
N TRP A 110 5.88 -6.88 -4.11
CA TRP A 110 6.60 -5.96 -3.23
C TRP A 110 7.64 -6.72 -2.41
N ARG A 111 7.27 -7.79 -1.69
CA ARG A 111 8.14 -8.56 -0.78
C ARG A 111 9.39 -9.09 -1.49
N GLU A 112 9.22 -9.67 -2.67
CA GLU A 112 10.28 -10.34 -3.44
C GLU A 112 11.13 -9.37 -4.26
N ASP A 113 10.68 -8.12 -4.47
CA ASP A 113 11.47 -7.10 -5.13
C ASP A 113 12.81 -6.88 -4.42
N THR A 114 13.89 -7.13 -5.18
CA THR A 114 15.29 -7.02 -4.73
C THR A 114 15.88 -5.65 -5.07
N THR A 115 15.08 -4.75 -5.64
CA THR A 115 15.53 -3.39 -5.95
C THR A 115 15.79 -2.65 -4.65
N GLU A 116 17.00 -2.09 -4.51
CA GLU A 116 17.39 -1.32 -3.33
C GLU A 116 16.49 -0.08 -3.18
N THR A 117 15.51 -0.18 -2.28
CA THR A 117 14.62 0.93 -1.92
C THR A 117 14.82 1.32 -0.45
N PRO A 118 14.96 2.63 -0.14
CA PRO A 118 15.17 3.08 1.23
C PRO A 118 14.09 2.55 2.17
N GLY A 119 14.52 1.92 3.27
CA GLY A 119 13.60 1.45 4.30
C GLY A 119 13.00 0.05 4.11
N LYS A 120 13.31 -0.64 3.00
CA LYS A 120 12.75 -1.95 2.65
C LYS A 120 12.88 -2.98 3.77
N MET A 121 14.11 -3.19 4.26
CA MET A 121 14.38 -4.16 5.33
C MET A 121 13.57 -3.87 6.60
N LYS A 122 13.45 -2.59 6.97
CA LYS A 122 12.69 -2.20 8.18
C LYS A 122 11.19 -2.36 7.99
N ALA A 123 10.66 -2.08 6.80
CA ALA A 123 9.28 -2.36 6.47
C ALA A 123 8.99 -3.86 6.56
N LEU A 124 9.83 -4.71 5.93
CA LEU A 124 9.71 -6.17 5.98
C LEU A 124 9.63 -6.67 7.43
N VAL A 125 10.53 -6.21 8.30
CA VAL A 125 10.51 -6.57 9.73
C VAL A 125 9.20 -6.17 10.41
N GLN A 126 8.64 -4.99 10.11
CA GLN A 126 7.39 -4.54 10.73
C GLN A 126 6.14 -5.31 10.25
N VAL A 127 6.13 -5.77 9.01
CA VAL A 127 4.97 -6.41 8.38
C VAL A 127 5.10 -7.94 8.27
N ASN A 128 6.20 -8.54 8.72
CA ASN A 128 6.45 -9.98 8.58
C ASN A 128 5.32 -10.86 9.13
N GLU A 129 4.76 -10.51 10.29
CA GLU A 129 3.62 -11.21 10.88
C GLU A 129 2.37 -11.16 9.98
N PHE A 130 2.12 -10.01 9.33
CA PHE A 130 1.02 -9.87 8.36
C PHE A 130 1.28 -10.72 7.11
N LEU A 131 2.51 -10.73 6.60
CA LEU A 131 2.86 -11.52 5.41
C LEU A 131 2.74 -13.02 5.65
N GLN A 132 3.16 -13.50 6.82
CA GLN A 132 3.00 -14.91 7.21
C GLN A 132 1.53 -15.29 7.34
N TRP A 133 0.72 -14.40 7.94
CA TRP A 133 -0.73 -14.61 8.01
C TRP A 133 -1.36 -14.67 6.62
N LEU A 134 -0.93 -13.80 5.70
CA LEU A 134 -1.41 -13.75 4.33
C LEU A 134 -1.14 -15.09 3.59
N GLU A 135 0.09 -15.61 3.68
CA GLU A 135 0.47 -16.92 3.11
C GLU A 135 -0.43 -18.05 3.66
N THR A 136 -0.66 -18.09 4.97
CA THR A 136 -1.49 -19.17 5.57
C THR A 136 -2.96 -19.07 5.20
N ALA A 137 -3.50 -17.86 5.02
CA ALA A 137 -4.88 -17.68 4.62
C ALA A 137 -5.13 -18.15 3.18
N GLN A 138 -4.13 -18.00 2.30
CA GLN A 138 -4.19 -18.51 0.93
C GLN A 138 -4.17 -20.04 0.90
N GLU A 139 -3.27 -20.68 1.66
CA GLU A 139 -3.16 -22.14 1.73
C GLU A 139 -4.47 -22.81 2.20
N ASP A 140 -5.22 -22.16 3.09
CA ASP A 140 -6.53 -22.64 3.56
C ASP A 140 -7.64 -22.47 2.50
N GLU A 141 -7.62 -21.42 1.68
CA GLU A 141 -8.62 -21.20 0.60
C GLU A 141 -8.44 -22.16 -0.58
N ASP A 142 -7.19 -22.47 -0.94
CA ASP A 142 -6.86 -23.39 -2.05
C ASP A 142 -6.99 -24.88 -1.64
N GLY A 143 -7.05 -25.19 -0.33
CA GLY A 143 -7.05 -26.54 0.22
C GLY A 143 -8.44 -27.18 0.48
N ASP A 144 -9.53 -26.43 0.28
CA ASP A 144 -10.92 -26.87 0.51
C ASP A 144 -11.65 -27.31 -0.80
N GLU A 145 -10.92 -27.58 -1.88
CA GLU A 145 -11.45 -28.05 -3.18
C GLU A 145 -11.36 -29.59 -3.43
N ASP A 146 -11.29 -30.44 -2.39
CA ASP A 146 -11.33 -31.92 -2.53
C ASP A 146 -12.56 -32.60 -1.89
#